data_AF-A0A8J8BWQ4-F1
#
_entry.id   AF-A0A8J8BWQ4-F1
#
_cell.length_a   1.000
_cell.length_b   1.000
_cell.length_c   1.000
_cell.angle_alpha   90.00
_cell.angle_beta   90.00
_cell.angle_gamma   90.00
#
_symmetry.space_group_name_H-M   'P 1'
#
loop_
_entity.id
_entity.type
_entity.pdbx_description
1 polymer ?
#
loop_
_entity_poly.entity_id
_entity_poly.type
_entity_poly.pdbx_seq_one_letter_code
_entity_poly.pdbx_strand_id
1 'polypeptide(L)'
;MIVSFASVVLLCSVVVVLSEAGYLEPPIVITAQEVIPPGECVPKKMPERLPSLASHEEAITLANEFLKERLGDEFFNNHFNVIGIDERPEIPSLWFIIYEFIYNGYTIDVSVAVDIGRILKDSPRIVVDFSTVTLEPQEILISEEQAKIIAQENGLEPPYSVILSCEIEFHRICWRIVKQDRENLKTDDLAGLLIDAESGVVLKTWVRGR
;
A
#
# COMPACT_ATOMS: atom_id res chain seq x y z
N MET A 1 28.09 24.22 74.33
CA MET A 1 27.11 24.99 73.53
C MET A 1 27.85 26.14 72.87
N ILE A 2 28.32 25.88 71.64
CA ILE A 2 28.87 26.83 70.67
C ILE A 2 28.29 26.34 69.34
N VAL A 3 27.57 27.22 68.66
CA VAL A 3 27.00 27.03 67.34
C VAL A 3 28.09 27.32 66.32
N SER A 4 28.29 26.43 65.34
CA SER A 4 29.11 26.72 64.15
C SER A 4 28.33 26.31 62.90
N PHE A 5 28.18 27.26 61.99
CA PHE A 5 27.54 27.08 60.69
C PHE A 5 28.43 26.23 59.78
N ALA A 6 27.82 25.28 59.06
CA ALA A 6 28.37 24.73 57.83
C ALA A 6 27.34 24.97 56.73
N SER A 7 27.61 25.97 55.90
CA SER A 7 26.96 26.21 54.63
C SER A 7 27.32 25.10 53.65
N VAL A 8 26.37 24.22 53.34
CA VAL A 8 26.52 23.26 52.24
C VAL A 8 26.05 23.94 50.97
N VAL A 9 27.00 24.37 50.15
CA VAL A 9 26.76 24.73 48.75
C VAL A 9 26.50 23.40 48.03
N LEU A 10 25.28 23.21 47.55
CA LEU A 10 24.88 22.03 46.79
C LEU A 10 25.46 22.12 45.37
N LEU A 11 26.73 21.74 45.22
CA LEU A 11 27.35 21.49 43.92
C LEU A 11 26.99 20.06 43.50
N CYS A 12 26.16 19.95 42.46
CA CYS A 12 25.99 18.83 41.54
C CYS A 12 25.93 17.41 42.16
N SER A 13 24.71 16.88 42.27
CA SER A 13 24.43 15.49 42.64
C SER A 13 25.05 14.49 41.66
N VAL A 14 26.22 13.95 41.99
CA VAL A 14 26.75 12.73 41.36
C VAL A 14 26.39 11.57 42.27
N VAL A 15 25.46 10.71 41.83
CA VAL A 15 25.19 9.44 42.51
C VAL A 15 26.14 8.39 41.92
N VAL A 16 27.10 7.95 42.72
CA VAL A 16 28.00 6.84 42.35
C VAL A 16 27.38 5.55 42.88
N VAL A 17 26.98 4.63 41.99
CA VAL A 17 26.57 3.27 42.36
C VAL A 17 27.74 2.33 42.07
N LEU A 18 28.36 1.79 43.12
CA LEU A 18 29.34 0.71 43.02
C LEU A 18 28.63 -0.62 43.20
N SER A 19 28.68 -1.47 42.18
CA SER A 19 28.27 -2.87 42.28
C SER A 19 29.51 -3.75 42.15
N GLU A 20 29.93 -4.37 43.24
CA GLU A 20 30.95 -5.43 43.22
C GLU A 20 30.26 -6.76 42.93
N ALA A 21 30.49 -7.31 41.73
CA ALA A 21 30.29 -8.73 41.46
C ALA A 21 31.43 -9.21 40.55
N GLY A 22 32.18 -10.19 41.04
CA GLY A 22 33.47 -10.59 40.51
C GLY A 22 33.46 -11.39 39.21
N TYR A 23 34.65 -11.36 38.61
CA TYR A 23 35.23 -12.19 37.55
C TYR A 23 34.97 -11.81 36.07
N LEU A 24 36.09 -11.36 35.48
CA LEU A 24 36.48 -11.18 34.07
C LEU A 24 35.93 -9.93 33.36
N GLU A 25 36.87 -9.06 32.99
CA GLU A 25 36.70 -7.70 32.42
C GLU A 25 35.82 -7.65 31.16
N PRO A 26 35.00 -6.57 31.07
CA PRO A 26 35.22 -5.57 30.03
C PRO A 26 35.27 -4.14 30.65
N PRO A 27 35.79 -3.12 29.92
CA PRO A 27 36.06 -1.82 30.52
C PRO A 27 34.78 -1.15 30.99
N ILE A 28 34.89 -0.45 32.12
CA ILE A 28 33.86 0.44 32.66
C ILE A 28 33.53 1.49 31.58
N VAL A 29 32.38 1.36 30.94
CA VAL A 29 31.84 2.42 30.09
C VAL A 29 31.13 3.41 31.02
N ILE A 30 31.75 4.58 31.22
CA ILE A 30 31.11 5.71 31.88
C ILE A 30 30.15 6.34 30.87
N THR A 31 28.90 5.90 30.85
CA THR A 31 27.83 6.64 30.18
C THR A 31 27.35 7.74 31.12
N ALA A 32 27.73 8.98 30.83
CA ALA A 32 27.12 10.15 31.43
C ALA A 32 25.65 10.18 30.99
N GLN A 33 24.74 9.77 31.88
CA GLN A 33 23.32 9.97 31.66
C GLN A 33 23.02 11.42 32.03
N GLU A 34 22.80 12.28 31.02
CA GLU A 34 22.25 13.61 31.25
C GLU A 34 20.91 13.45 31.97
N VAL A 35 20.87 13.85 33.25
CA VAL A 35 19.64 14.00 33.99
C VAL A 35 18.96 15.25 33.42
N ILE A 36 18.08 15.05 32.45
CA ILE A 36 17.20 16.10 31.95
C ILE A 36 16.38 16.57 33.17
N PRO A 37 16.39 17.87 33.50
CA PRO A 37 15.55 18.39 34.58
C PRO A 37 14.09 18.01 34.31
N PRO A 38 13.22 17.91 35.34
CA PRO A 38 11.80 17.66 35.12
C PRO A 38 11.22 18.86 34.35
N GLY A 39 11.31 18.78 33.03
CA GLY A 39 10.73 19.73 32.12
C GLY A 39 9.24 19.67 32.33
N GLU A 40 8.61 20.84 32.36
CA GLU A 40 7.17 20.97 32.18
C GLU A 40 6.72 19.93 31.14
N CYS A 41 5.75 19.10 31.51
CA CYS A 41 5.04 18.29 30.53
C CYS A 41 4.37 19.26 29.57
N VAL A 42 5.10 19.70 28.53
CA VAL A 42 4.51 20.36 27.37
C VAL A 42 3.48 19.34 26.88
N PRO A 43 2.17 19.64 26.91
CA PRO A 43 1.20 18.71 26.40
C PRO A 43 1.60 18.46 24.95
N LYS A 44 2.03 17.23 24.64
CA LYS A 44 2.29 16.82 23.26
C LYS A 44 1.00 17.12 22.52
N LYS A 45 1.02 18.17 21.69
CA LYS A 45 -0.13 18.57 20.89
C LYS A 45 -0.58 17.31 20.17
N MET A 46 -1.77 16.81 20.53
CA MET A 46 -2.27 15.59 19.89
C MET A 46 -2.25 15.84 18.39
N PRO A 47 -1.74 14.87 17.60
CA PRO A 47 -1.64 15.06 16.16
C PRO A 47 -3.06 15.33 15.64
N GLU A 48 -3.17 16.39 14.84
CA GLU A 48 -4.44 16.83 14.28
C GLU A 48 -5.03 15.70 13.43
N ARG A 49 -6.32 15.42 13.63
CA ARG A 49 -7.04 14.38 12.90
C ARG A 49 -8.10 15.01 12.02
N LEU A 50 -8.22 14.49 10.81
CA LEU A 50 -9.36 14.78 9.95
C LEU A 50 -10.58 13.99 10.42
N PRO A 51 -11.79 14.55 10.29
CA PRO A 51 -13.02 13.83 10.58
C PRO A 51 -13.20 12.67 9.59
N SER A 52 -14.12 11.76 9.90
CA SER A 52 -14.64 10.79 8.92
C SER A 52 -15.26 11.51 7.73
N LEU A 53 -15.24 10.87 6.57
CA LEU A 53 -15.96 11.38 5.40
C LEU A 53 -17.46 11.42 5.68
N ALA A 54 -18.13 12.46 5.22
CA ALA A 54 -19.53 12.68 5.51
C ALA A 54 -20.47 12.05 4.47
N SER A 55 -19.96 11.76 3.26
CA SER A 55 -20.79 11.27 2.16
C SER A 55 -19.99 10.48 1.11
N HIS A 56 -20.74 9.72 0.30
CA HIS A 56 -20.25 9.06 -0.91
C HIS A 56 -19.70 10.06 -1.94
N GLU A 57 -20.31 11.23 -2.06
CA GLU A 57 -19.89 12.28 -3.00
C GLU A 57 -18.50 12.83 -2.66
N GLU A 58 -18.20 12.99 -1.36
CA GLU A 58 -16.86 13.38 -0.90
C GLU A 58 -15.81 12.32 -1.26
N ALA A 59 -16.14 11.05 -1.06
CA ALA A 59 -15.25 9.94 -1.42
C ALA A 59 -15.02 9.83 -2.94
N ILE A 60 -16.06 9.99 -3.75
CA ILE A 60 -15.95 10.03 -5.22
C ILE A 60 -15.09 11.22 -5.66
N THR A 61 -15.29 12.39 -5.07
CA THR A 61 -14.51 13.59 -5.41
C THR A 61 -13.02 13.36 -5.15
N LEU A 62 -12.67 12.83 -3.97
CA LEU A 62 -11.28 12.50 -3.63
C LEU A 62 -10.65 11.48 -4.58
N ALA A 63 -11.39 10.43 -4.94
CA ALA A 63 -10.91 9.42 -5.87
C ALA A 63 -10.72 10.01 -7.29
N ASN A 64 -11.65 10.85 -7.75
CA ASN A 64 -11.53 11.54 -9.04
C ASN A 64 -10.34 12.50 -9.08
N GLU A 65 -10.16 13.32 -8.04
CA GLU A 65 -9.02 14.23 -7.94
C GLU A 65 -7.69 13.48 -7.95
N PHE A 66 -7.62 12.38 -7.19
CA PHE A 66 -6.45 11.51 -7.19
C PHE A 66 -6.13 10.95 -8.58
N LEU A 67 -7.12 10.42 -9.30
CA LEU A 67 -6.90 9.87 -10.64
C LEU A 67 -6.56 10.97 -11.64
N LYS A 68 -7.18 12.15 -11.57
CA LYS A 68 -6.85 13.29 -12.42
C LYS A 68 -5.43 13.81 -12.19
N GLU A 69 -4.99 13.87 -10.93
CA GLU A 69 -3.62 14.25 -10.59
C GLU A 69 -2.60 13.26 -11.17
N ARG A 70 -2.92 11.96 -11.15
CA ARG A 70 -2.03 10.89 -11.62
C ARG A 70 -2.03 10.70 -13.13
N LEU A 71 -3.19 10.75 -13.76
CA LEU A 71 -3.41 10.37 -15.15
C LEU A 71 -3.53 11.59 -16.09
N GLY A 72 -3.78 12.77 -15.52
CA GLY A 72 -4.20 13.95 -16.26
C GLY A 72 -5.70 13.99 -16.51
N ASP A 73 -6.26 15.20 -16.50
CA ASP A 73 -7.70 15.43 -16.66
C ASP A 73 -8.26 14.83 -17.95
N GLU A 74 -7.55 15.00 -19.07
CA GLU A 74 -7.99 14.54 -20.38
C GLU A 74 -8.11 13.00 -20.41
N PHE A 75 -7.07 12.30 -19.96
CA PHE A 75 -7.09 10.83 -19.93
C PHE A 75 -8.18 10.30 -19.01
N PHE A 76 -8.30 10.86 -17.81
CA PHE A 76 -9.34 10.47 -16.87
C PHE A 76 -10.74 10.65 -17.46
N ASN A 77 -11.06 11.85 -17.97
CA ASN A 77 -12.40 12.17 -18.46
C ASN A 77 -12.79 11.37 -19.71
N ASN A 78 -11.81 10.91 -20.50
CA ASN A 78 -12.06 10.14 -21.72
C ASN A 78 -12.25 8.64 -21.44
N HIS A 79 -11.70 8.12 -20.35
CA HIS A 79 -11.59 6.67 -20.14
C HIS A 79 -12.23 6.15 -18.87
N PHE A 80 -12.57 7.00 -17.88
CA PHE A 80 -13.11 6.55 -16.60
C PHE A 80 -14.52 7.08 -16.37
N ASN A 81 -15.45 6.18 -16.07
CA ASN A 81 -16.80 6.52 -15.65
C ASN A 81 -17.08 5.92 -14.27
N VAL A 82 -17.52 6.73 -13.31
CA VAL A 82 -17.95 6.21 -12.00
C VAL A 82 -19.24 5.41 -12.20
N ILE A 83 -19.25 4.14 -11.79
CA ILE A 83 -20.43 3.26 -11.90
C ILE A 83 -21.02 2.87 -10.54
N GLY A 84 -20.27 3.03 -9.45
CA GLY A 84 -20.81 2.73 -8.13
C GLY A 84 -19.79 2.84 -7.01
N ILE A 85 -20.24 2.42 -5.83
CA ILE A 85 -19.42 2.29 -4.63
C ILE A 85 -19.69 0.90 -4.07
N ASP A 86 -18.61 0.18 -3.78
CA ASP A 86 -18.65 -1.10 -3.09
C ASP A 86 -18.27 -0.88 -1.61
N GLU A 87 -19.21 -1.20 -0.73
CA GLU A 87 -19.06 -1.10 0.72
C GLU A 87 -18.96 -2.50 1.31
N ARG A 88 -17.79 -2.85 1.84
CA ARG A 88 -17.50 -4.21 2.32
C ARG A 88 -17.62 -4.29 3.83
N PRO A 89 -18.53 -5.09 4.40
CA PRO A 89 -18.64 -5.26 5.84
C PRO A 89 -17.37 -5.77 6.52
N GLU A 90 -16.51 -6.48 5.77
CA GLU A 90 -15.24 -7.02 6.26
C GLU A 90 -14.17 -5.93 6.45
N ILE A 91 -14.31 -4.80 5.75
CA ILE A 91 -13.38 -3.67 5.82
C ILE A 91 -14.19 -2.36 5.90
N PRO A 92 -14.91 -2.12 7.02
CA PRO A 92 -15.89 -1.04 7.13
C PRO A 92 -15.26 0.36 7.17
N SER A 93 -13.92 0.45 7.23
CA SER A 93 -13.18 1.71 7.15
C SER A 93 -12.85 2.12 5.71
N LEU A 94 -13.17 1.29 4.72
CA LEU A 94 -12.91 1.56 3.30
C LEU A 94 -14.19 1.55 2.49
N TRP A 95 -14.31 2.52 1.61
CA TRP A 95 -15.21 2.46 0.45
C TRP A 95 -14.40 2.30 -0.82
N PHE A 96 -14.88 1.48 -1.74
CA PHE A 96 -14.25 1.26 -3.04
C PHE A 96 -15.07 1.97 -4.11
N ILE A 97 -14.52 3.07 -4.64
CA ILE A 97 -15.15 3.78 -5.76
C ILE A 97 -14.87 2.98 -7.02
N ILE A 98 -15.93 2.48 -7.66
CA ILE A 98 -15.82 1.62 -8.84
C ILE A 98 -15.97 2.48 -10.09
N TYR A 99 -15.01 2.32 -10.99
CA TYR A 99 -15.00 2.95 -12.30
C TYR A 99 -15.09 1.88 -13.38
N GLU A 100 -15.87 2.17 -14.40
CA GLU A 100 -15.73 1.54 -15.70
C GLU A 100 -14.59 2.23 -16.44
N PHE A 101 -13.53 1.48 -16.76
CA PHE A 101 -12.43 1.92 -17.63
C PHE A 101 -12.66 1.42 -19.06
N ILE A 102 -12.70 2.35 -20.02
CA ILE A 102 -12.97 2.06 -21.42
C ILE A 102 -11.79 2.50 -22.29
N TYR A 103 -11.20 1.55 -23.01
CA TYR A 103 -10.17 1.83 -24.00
C TYR A 103 -10.21 0.84 -25.16
N ASN A 104 -10.18 1.32 -26.40
CA ASN A 104 -10.11 0.49 -27.62
C ASN A 104 -11.17 -0.63 -27.69
N GLY A 105 -12.40 -0.34 -27.24
CA GLY A 105 -13.52 -1.29 -27.23
C GLY A 105 -13.50 -2.31 -26.09
N TYR A 106 -12.47 -2.28 -25.24
CA TYR A 106 -12.44 -3.04 -23.99
C TYR A 106 -13.05 -2.21 -22.86
N THR A 107 -13.77 -2.91 -22.00
CA THR A 107 -14.37 -2.35 -20.79
C THR A 107 -13.96 -3.23 -19.61
N ILE A 108 -13.42 -2.62 -18.56
CA ILE A 108 -13.08 -3.32 -17.30
C ILE A 108 -13.51 -2.48 -16.10
N ASP A 109 -13.81 -3.15 -15.00
CA ASP A 109 -14.02 -2.47 -13.73
C ASP A 109 -12.68 -2.29 -12.99
N VAL A 110 -12.43 -1.06 -12.56
CA VAL A 110 -11.29 -0.68 -11.72
C VAL A 110 -11.80 0.01 -10.46
N SER A 111 -11.01 0.04 -9.40
CA SER A 111 -11.47 0.58 -8.12
C SER A 111 -10.40 1.38 -7.38
N VAL A 112 -10.85 2.44 -6.71
CA VAL A 112 -10.03 3.25 -5.80
C VAL A 112 -10.56 3.06 -4.39
N ALA A 113 -9.71 2.59 -3.48
CA ALA A 113 -10.04 2.44 -2.07
C ALA A 113 -9.83 3.76 -1.33
N VAL A 114 -10.85 4.20 -0.59
CA VAL A 114 -10.86 5.46 0.16
C VAL A 114 -11.09 5.18 1.64
N ASP A 115 -10.20 5.67 2.49
CA ASP A 115 -10.36 5.66 3.95
C ASP A 115 -11.40 6.70 4.39
N ILE A 116 -12.52 6.20 4.89
CA ILE A 116 -13.68 6.99 5.32
C ILE A 116 -13.61 7.35 6.81
N GLY A 117 -12.62 6.81 7.53
CA GLY A 117 -12.43 6.97 8.95
C GLY A 117 -11.79 8.31 9.35
N ARG A 118 -11.55 8.42 10.66
CA ARG A 118 -10.77 9.52 11.23
C ARG A 118 -9.28 9.21 11.09
N ILE A 119 -8.61 9.92 10.20
CA ILE A 119 -7.18 9.74 9.92
C ILE A 119 -6.35 10.90 10.47
N LEU A 120 -5.02 10.72 10.52
CA LEU A 120 -4.11 11.83 10.78
C LEU A 120 -4.13 12.80 9.59
N LYS A 121 -3.97 14.10 9.86
CA LYS A 121 -4.06 15.14 8.82
C LYS A 121 -3.10 14.94 7.64
N ASP A 122 -1.93 14.38 7.89
CA ASP A 122 -0.90 14.16 6.87
C ASP A 122 -0.95 12.74 6.28
N SER A 123 -1.94 11.93 6.68
CA SER A 123 -2.14 10.59 6.09
C SER A 123 -2.97 10.69 4.81
N PRO A 124 -2.63 9.91 3.77
CA PRO A 124 -3.45 9.85 2.57
C PRO A 124 -4.80 9.20 2.88
N ARG A 125 -5.88 9.73 2.29
CA ARG A 125 -7.19 9.06 2.29
C ARG A 125 -7.26 7.94 1.26
N ILE A 126 -6.52 8.05 0.16
CA ILE A 126 -6.49 6.99 -0.86
C ILE A 126 -5.56 5.87 -0.39
N VAL A 127 -6.09 4.66 -0.32
CA VAL A 127 -5.36 3.46 0.08
C VAL A 127 -4.97 2.69 -1.17
N VAL A 128 -3.83 3.06 -1.74
CA VAL A 128 -3.35 2.53 -3.03
C VAL A 128 -3.20 1.01 -3.00
N ASP A 129 -2.70 0.43 -1.90
CA ASP A 129 -2.50 -1.02 -1.74
C ASP A 129 -3.80 -1.85 -1.79
N PHE A 130 -4.96 -1.19 -1.66
CA PHE A 130 -6.28 -1.81 -1.77
C PHE A 130 -7.00 -1.43 -3.08
N SER A 131 -6.39 -0.57 -3.90
CA SER A 131 -6.97 -0.06 -5.14
C SER A 131 -6.58 -0.92 -6.34
N THR A 132 -7.57 -1.34 -7.13
CA THR A 132 -7.37 -2.06 -8.41
C THR A 132 -7.46 -1.06 -9.57
N VAL A 133 -6.49 -0.15 -9.69
CA VAL A 133 -6.48 0.91 -10.71
C VAL A 133 -5.07 1.15 -11.24
N THR A 134 -4.95 1.71 -12.45
CA THR A 134 -3.67 2.18 -12.98
C THR A 134 -3.24 3.49 -12.32
N LEU A 135 -1.94 3.66 -12.12
CA LEU A 135 -1.35 4.86 -11.52
C LEU A 135 -0.68 5.80 -12.52
N GLU A 136 -0.61 5.36 -13.78
CA GLU A 136 -0.14 6.10 -14.94
C GLU A 136 -1.12 5.83 -16.10
N PRO A 137 -1.24 6.75 -17.08
CA PRO A 137 -2.01 6.49 -18.29
C PRO A 137 -1.55 5.19 -18.95
N GLN A 138 -2.50 4.31 -19.26
CA GLN A 138 -2.22 3.03 -19.88
C GLN A 138 -3.14 2.79 -21.06
N GLU A 139 -2.56 2.46 -22.21
CA GLU A 139 -3.30 2.04 -23.38
C GLU A 139 -3.48 0.51 -23.42
N ILE A 140 -4.56 0.02 -24.05
CA ILE A 140 -4.77 -1.40 -24.32
C ILE A 140 -4.42 -1.66 -25.79
N LEU A 141 -3.15 -1.99 -26.03
CA LEU A 141 -2.59 -2.21 -27.37
C LEU A 141 -2.47 -3.68 -27.74
N ILE A 142 -2.35 -4.55 -26.73
CA ILE A 142 -2.30 -6.00 -26.92
C ILE A 142 -3.72 -6.53 -26.92
N SER A 143 -4.14 -7.10 -28.04
CA SER A 143 -5.42 -7.81 -28.15
C SER A 143 -5.39 -9.15 -27.43
N GLU A 144 -6.57 -9.71 -27.16
CA GLU A 144 -6.71 -11.04 -26.57
C GLU A 144 -5.96 -12.11 -27.38
N GLU A 145 -6.06 -12.07 -28.71
CA GLU A 145 -5.38 -13.04 -29.59
C GLU A 145 -3.85 -12.90 -29.54
N GLN A 146 -3.33 -11.68 -29.46
CA GLN A 146 -1.89 -11.47 -29.27
C GLN A 146 -1.42 -11.97 -27.90
N ALA A 147 -2.21 -11.75 -26.85
CA ALA A 147 -1.90 -12.29 -25.52
C ALA A 147 -1.88 -13.83 -25.51
N LYS A 148 -2.80 -14.47 -26.26
CA LYS A 148 -2.80 -15.93 -26.47
C LYS A 148 -1.54 -16.41 -27.17
N ILE A 149 -1.10 -15.71 -28.22
CA ILE A 149 0.14 -16.03 -28.94
C ILE A 149 1.35 -15.93 -27.99
N ILE A 150 1.48 -14.81 -27.26
CA ILE A 150 2.55 -14.62 -26.26
C ILE A 150 2.52 -15.74 -25.22
N ALA A 151 1.34 -16.16 -24.77
CA ALA A 151 1.22 -17.25 -23.80
C ALA A 151 1.73 -18.59 -24.34
N GLN A 152 1.40 -18.93 -25.58
CA GLN A 152 1.86 -20.15 -26.25
C GLN A 152 3.38 -20.11 -26.49
N GLU A 153 3.93 -18.96 -26.90
CA GLU A 153 5.38 -18.76 -27.05
C GLU A 153 6.14 -18.95 -25.71
N ASN A 154 5.45 -18.72 -24.58
CA ASN A 154 5.97 -18.97 -23.23
C ASN A 154 5.65 -20.38 -22.70
N GLY A 155 5.13 -21.28 -23.54
CA GLY A 155 4.88 -22.68 -23.20
C GLY A 155 3.54 -22.96 -22.50
N LEU A 156 2.62 -21.99 -22.47
CA LEU A 156 1.28 -22.19 -21.93
C LEU A 156 0.33 -22.70 -23.04
N GLU A 157 0.17 -24.02 -23.10
CA GLU A 157 -0.72 -24.64 -24.09
C GLU A 157 -2.21 -24.49 -23.71
N PRO A 158 -3.14 -24.42 -24.68
CA PRO A 158 -4.57 -24.52 -24.40
C PRO A 158 -4.96 -25.91 -23.85
N PRO A 159 -6.14 -26.06 -23.21
CA PRO A 159 -7.14 -25.03 -22.95
C PRO A 159 -6.78 -24.14 -21.74
N TYR A 160 -7.03 -22.84 -21.88
CA TYR A 160 -6.86 -21.84 -20.83
C TYR A 160 -8.03 -20.84 -20.85
N SER A 161 -8.28 -20.19 -19.72
CA SER A 161 -9.13 -19.00 -19.63
C SER A 161 -8.27 -17.75 -19.85
N VAL A 162 -8.88 -16.72 -20.42
CA VAL A 162 -8.28 -15.39 -20.61
C VAL A 162 -9.20 -14.37 -19.97
N ILE A 163 -8.64 -13.52 -19.11
CA ILE A 163 -9.38 -12.45 -18.41
C ILE A 163 -8.55 -11.17 -18.53
N LEU A 164 -9.19 -10.06 -18.86
CA LEU A 164 -8.60 -8.73 -18.78
C LEU A 164 -8.95 -8.13 -17.42
N SER A 165 -7.96 -7.77 -16.62
CA SER A 165 -8.17 -7.19 -15.29
C SER A 165 -7.03 -6.24 -14.89
N CYS A 166 -7.32 -5.29 -14.01
CA CYS A 166 -6.28 -4.48 -13.37
C CYS A 166 -5.72 -5.20 -12.14
N GLU A 167 -4.40 -5.33 -12.08
CA GLU A 167 -3.71 -6.11 -11.05
C GLU A 167 -3.11 -5.20 -9.99
N ILE A 168 -3.51 -5.36 -8.72
CA ILE A 168 -3.09 -4.51 -7.59
C ILE A 168 -1.57 -4.48 -7.45
N GLU A 169 -0.90 -5.64 -7.56
CA GLU A 169 0.56 -5.76 -7.38
C GLU A 169 1.36 -4.88 -8.35
N PHE A 170 0.82 -4.63 -9.55
CA PHE A 170 1.50 -3.90 -10.61
C PHE A 170 0.85 -2.54 -10.89
N HIS A 171 -0.39 -2.32 -10.45
CA HIS A 171 -1.24 -1.22 -10.90
C HIS A 171 -1.29 -1.11 -12.42
N ARG A 172 -1.45 -2.25 -13.08
CA ARG A 172 -1.46 -2.41 -14.54
C ARG A 172 -2.65 -3.24 -14.98
N ILE A 173 -3.27 -2.84 -16.08
CA ILE A 173 -4.23 -3.66 -16.81
C ILE A 173 -3.47 -4.76 -17.53
N CYS A 174 -3.87 -5.99 -17.30
CA CYS A 174 -3.16 -7.17 -17.76
C CYS A 174 -4.12 -8.22 -18.33
N TRP A 175 -3.62 -8.98 -19.29
CA TRP A 175 -4.19 -10.26 -19.68
C TRP A 175 -3.72 -11.33 -18.70
N ARG A 176 -4.66 -11.86 -17.91
CA ARG A 176 -4.47 -13.03 -17.06
C ARG A 176 -4.87 -14.27 -17.84
N ILE A 177 -3.90 -15.12 -18.15
CA ILE A 177 -4.12 -16.38 -18.88
C ILE A 177 -3.80 -17.55 -17.98
N VAL A 178 -4.77 -18.43 -17.79
CA VAL A 178 -4.71 -19.47 -16.75
C VAL A 178 -5.19 -20.81 -17.30
N LYS A 179 -4.45 -21.89 -17.04
CA LYS A 179 -4.88 -23.26 -17.38
C LYS A 179 -6.23 -23.58 -16.76
N GLN A 180 -7.14 -24.19 -17.53
CA GLN A 180 -8.43 -24.65 -17.02
C GLN A 180 -8.30 -25.97 -16.25
N ASP A 181 -7.35 -26.82 -16.64
CA ASP A 181 -7.11 -28.16 -16.11
C ASP A 181 -6.06 -28.18 -14.99
N ARG A 182 -6.13 -27.21 -14.05
CA ARG A 182 -5.14 -27.04 -12.97
C ARG A 182 -4.92 -28.28 -12.10
N GLU A 183 -5.91 -29.15 -11.99
CA GLU A 183 -5.84 -30.38 -11.20
C GLU A 183 -4.94 -31.45 -11.83
N ASN A 184 -4.76 -31.40 -13.16
CA ASN A 184 -3.94 -32.35 -13.91
C ASN A 184 -2.50 -31.87 -14.10
N LEU A 185 -2.18 -30.65 -13.67
CA LEU A 185 -0.82 -30.10 -13.74
C LEU A 185 0.11 -30.87 -12.79
N LYS A 186 1.25 -31.29 -13.31
CA LYS A 186 2.35 -31.82 -12.51
C LYS A 186 3.05 -30.68 -11.79
N THR A 187 3.81 -31.01 -10.76
CA THR A 187 4.69 -30.07 -10.08
C THR A 187 5.58 -29.37 -11.11
N ASP A 188 5.72 -28.05 -10.96
CA ASP A 188 6.51 -27.17 -11.83
C ASP A 188 5.92 -26.93 -13.23
N ASP A 189 4.77 -27.53 -13.58
CA ASP A 189 4.06 -27.18 -14.82
C ASP A 189 3.55 -25.73 -14.75
N LEU A 190 3.66 -25.03 -15.88
CA LEU A 190 3.15 -23.65 -16.03
C LEU A 190 1.62 -23.65 -15.93
N ALA A 191 1.11 -22.97 -14.90
CA ALA A 191 -0.31 -22.87 -14.57
C ALA A 191 -0.96 -21.59 -15.08
N GLY A 192 -0.17 -20.58 -15.43
CA GLY A 192 -0.65 -19.35 -16.03
C GLY A 192 0.40 -18.24 -16.12
N LEU A 193 -0.02 -17.15 -16.76
CA LEU A 193 0.78 -15.98 -17.07
C LEU A 193 -0.03 -14.71 -16.82
N LEU A 194 0.67 -13.65 -16.45
CA LEU A 194 0.15 -12.29 -16.43
C LEU A 194 0.94 -11.46 -17.44
N ILE A 195 0.25 -10.95 -18.45
CA ILE A 195 0.84 -10.23 -19.57
C ILE A 195 0.32 -8.80 -19.55
N ASP A 196 1.22 -7.84 -19.58
CA ASP A 196 0.88 -6.42 -19.64
C ASP A 196 0.09 -6.08 -20.91
N ALA A 197 -1.08 -5.42 -20.77
CA ALA A 197 -2.00 -5.20 -21.88
C ALA A 197 -1.56 -4.09 -22.87
N GLU A 198 -0.51 -3.34 -22.54
CA GLU A 198 0.05 -2.28 -23.40
C GLU A 198 1.30 -2.76 -24.12
N SER A 199 2.25 -3.33 -23.38
CA SER A 199 3.58 -3.68 -23.88
C SER A 199 3.72 -5.14 -24.32
N GLY A 200 2.83 -6.03 -23.85
CA GLY A 200 2.94 -7.47 -24.08
C GLY A 200 4.01 -8.16 -23.24
N VAL A 201 4.63 -7.44 -22.29
CA VAL A 201 5.63 -8.02 -21.38
C VAL A 201 4.96 -8.98 -20.40
N VAL A 202 5.55 -10.16 -20.20
CA VAL A 202 5.14 -11.11 -19.15
C VAL A 202 5.62 -10.57 -17.80
N LEU A 203 4.69 -10.11 -16.97
CA LEU A 203 4.97 -9.55 -15.64
C LEU A 203 5.12 -10.64 -14.57
N LYS A 204 4.36 -11.73 -14.71
CA LYS A 204 4.33 -12.81 -13.72
C LYS A 204 3.98 -14.14 -14.36
N THR A 205 4.55 -15.21 -13.83
CA THR A 205 4.20 -16.58 -14.17
C THR A 205 3.78 -17.32 -12.90
N TRP A 206 2.86 -18.28 -13.04
CA TRP A 206 2.50 -19.19 -11.96
C TRP A 206 2.80 -20.62 -12.39
N VAL A 207 3.44 -21.37 -11.51
CA VAL A 207 3.66 -22.81 -11.68
C VAL A 207 2.89 -23.57 -10.62
N ARG A 208 2.56 -24.84 -10.88
CA ARG A 208 1.93 -25.70 -9.88
C ARG A 208 2.91 -25.96 -8.73
N GLY A 209 2.57 -25.42 -7.55
CA GLY A 209 3.28 -25.68 -6.30
C GLY A 209 3.16 -27.16 -5.87
N ARG A 210 4.11 -27.60 -5.05
CA ARG A 210 4.11 -28.92 -4.40
C ARG A 210 2.95 -29.10 -3.44
#